data_AF-A0A3M2TRN9-F1
#
_entry.id   AF-A0A3M2TRN9-F1
#
_cell.length_a   1.000
_cell.length_b   1.000
_cell.length_c   1.000
_cell.angle_alpha   90.00
_cell.angle_beta   90.00
_cell.angle_gamma   90.00
#
_symmetry.space_group_name_H-M   'P 1'
#
loop_
_entity.id
_entity.type
_entity.pdbx_description
1 polymer ?
#
loop_
_entity_poly.entity_id
_entity_poly.type
_entity_poly.pdbx_seq_one_letter_code
_entity_poly.pdbx_strand_id
1 'polypeptide(L)'
;MPHCHLAAPLDCAITQPLSVSGGFMTDAVLTGLAKQLVLAELLTEPVAQQAYQQARRDKISLVSYLVQNKLVKSLTLAELASDQFGVPFMDLASLDKESQPK
;
A
#
# COMPACT_ATOMS: atom_id res chain seq x y z
N MET A 1 -42.88 -17.92 28.64
CA MET A 1 -42.29 -16.61 29.02
C MET A 1 -41.48 -16.85 30.29
N PRO A 2 -40.25 -16.33 30.46
CA PRO A 2 -39.77 -15.07 29.88
C PRO A 2 -38.33 -15.09 29.28
N HIS A 3 -38.08 -14.10 28.41
CA HIS A 3 -36.90 -13.21 28.25
C HIS A 3 -35.48 -13.83 28.26
N CYS A 4 -34.60 -13.53 27.29
CA CYS A 4 -33.95 -12.24 27.02
C CYS A 4 -33.75 -12.03 25.50
N HIS A 5 -34.18 -10.96 24.82
CA HIS A 5 -33.60 -9.60 24.78
C HIS A 5 -32.07 -9.56 24.79
N LEU A 6 -31.42 -9.13 23.69
CA LEU A 6 -30.97 -7.74 23.51
C LEU A 6 -29.72 -7.64 22.57
N ALA A 7 -29.80 -6.69 21.64
CA ALA A 7 -28.70 -5.86 21.10
C ALA A 7 -27.55 -6.51 20.30
N ALA A 8 -27.44 -6.08 19.03
CA ALA A 8 -26.14 -5.77 18.45
C ALA A 8 -25.49 -4.63 19.28
N PRO A 9 -24.15 -4.58 19.37
CA PRO A 9 -23.45 -3.70 18.45
C PRO A 9 -22.10 -4.23 17.96
N LEU A 10 -21.57 -3.51 16.97
CA LEU A 10 -20.19 -3.47 16.54
C LEU A 10 -19.21 -3.70 17.70
N ASP A 11 -18.22 -4.58 17.52
CA ASP A 11 -16.90 -4.28 18.04
C ASP A 11 -15.80 -4.71 17.08
N CYS A 12 -14.90 -3.75 16.92
CA CYS A 12 -13.85 -3.63 15.96
C CYS A 12 -12.63 -4.39 16.51
N ALA A 13 -12.64 -5.72 16.46
CA ALA A 13 -11.51 -6.51 16.92
C ALA A 13 -10.44 -6.67 15.82
N ILE A 14 -9.74 -5.58 15.53
CA ILE A 14 -8.39 -5.61 14.97
C ILE A 14 -7.48 -6.09 16.11
N THR A 15 -7.30 -7.40 16.28
CA THR A 15 -6.10 -8.01 16.88
C THR A 15 -6.16 -9.50 16.60
N GLN A 16 -5.48 -9.94 15.54
CA GLN A 16 -5.00 -11.31 15.47
C GLN A 16 -3.51 -11.31 15.84
N PRO A 17 -3.07 -12.19 16.75
CA PRO A 17 -1.71 -12.17 17.27
C PRO A 17 -0.73 -12.62 16.20
N LEU A 18 0.27 -11.78 15.92
CA LEU A 18 1.46 -12.13 15.14
C LEU A 18 2.25 -13.21 15.89
N SER A 19 1.97 -14.47 15.57
CA SER A 19 2.89 -15.58 15.80
C SER A 19 3.37 -16.05 14.43
N VAL A 20 4.49 -15.50 13.97
CA VAL A 20 5.25 -16.04 12.83
C VAL A 20 6.62 -16.43 13.36
N SER A 21 6.66 -17.64 13.94
CA SER A 21 7.88 -18.39 14.19
C SER A 21 8.06 -19.34 13.00
N GLY A 22 9.03 -19.07 12.13
CA GLY A 22 9.37 -19.99 11.04
C GLY A 22 10.27 -19.34 9.99
N GLY A 23 11.54 -19.72 9.97
CA GLY A 23 12.50 -19.31 8.96
C GLY A 23 12.08 -19.76 7.56
N PHE A 24 11.92 -18.80 6.67
CA PHE A 24 11.95 -18.97 5.23
C PHE A 24 12.66 -17.72 4.72
N MET A 25 13.65 -17.86 3.85
CA MET A 25 14.10 -16.74 3.03
C MET A 25 12.84 -16.20 2.37
N THR A 26 12.32 -15.08 2.86
CA THR A 26 11.01 -14.60 2.45
C THR A 26 11.13 -14.14 1.00
N ASP A 27 10.87 -15.05 0.07
CA ASP A 27 10.32 -14.72 -1.23
C ASP A 27 9.06 -13.91 -0.89
N ALA A 28 9.26 -12.60 -0.84
CA ALA A 28 8.24 -11.68 -0.43
C ALA A 28 7.17 -11.80 -1.50
N VAL A 29 6.10 -12.54 -1.22
CA VAL A 29 5.03 -12.75 -2.18
C VAL A 29 4.57 -11.37 -2.62
N LEU A 30 4.94 -11.00 -3.85
CA LEU A 30 4.61 -9.71 -4.41
C LEU A 30 3.09 -9.72 -4.59
N THR A 31 2.40 -8.91 -3.79
CA THR A 31 0.95 -8.82 -3.78
C THR A 31 0.51 -7.38 -3.96
N GLY A 32 -0.72 -7.19 -4.44
CA GLY A 32 -1.30 -5.86 -4.68
C GLY A 32 -0.43 -5.00 -5.60
N LEU A 33 -0.13 -3.77 -5.16
CA LEU A 33 0.69 -2.79 -5.88
C LEU A 33 2.06 -3.31 -6.29
N ALA A 34 2.74 -4.08 -5.44
CA ALA A 34 4.09 -4.59 -5.74
C ALA A 34 4.11 -5.47 -6.98
N LYS A 35 3.09 -6.34 -7.11
CA LYS A 35 2.92 -7.22 -8.27
C LYS A 35 2.56 -6.41 -9.52
N GLN A 36 1.66 -5.44 -9.38
CA GLN A 36 1.26 -4.59 -10.50
C GLN A 36 2.42 -3.78 -11.06
N LEU A 37 3.33 -3.29 -10.21
CA LEU A 37 4.54 -2.60 -10.65
C LEU A 37 5.48 -3.49 -11.48
N VAL A 38 5.56 -4.78 -11.16
CA VAL A 38 6.35 -5.74 -11.95
C VAL A 38 5.67 -6.07 -13.27
N LEU A 39 4.35 -6.29 -13.25
CA LEU A 39 3.57 -6.54 -14.46
C LEU A 39 3.57 -5.35 -15.43
N ALA A 40 3.59 -4.13 -14.89
CA ALA A 40 3.71 -2.88 -15.64
C ALA A 40 5.16 -2.57 -16.07
N GLU A 41 6.12 -3.48 -15.83
CA GLU A 41 7.54 -3.34 -16.16
C GLU A 41 8.21 -2.10 -15.52
N LEU A 42 7.59 -1.52 -14.49
CA LEU A 42 8.14 -0.38 -13.75
C LEU A 42 9.22 -0.80 -12.77
N LEU A 43 9.17 -2.06 -12.31
CA LEU A 43 10.18 -2.68 -11.48
C LEU A 43 10.44 -4.10 -11.98
N THR A 44 11.67 -4.59 -11.81
CA THR A 44 11.94 -6.01 -11.96
C THR A 44 11.54 -6.74 -10.68
N GLU A 45 11.15 -8.01 -10.80
CA GLU A 45 10.81 -8.87 -9.67
C GLU A 45 11.86 -8.85 -8.53
N PRO A 46 13.19 -8.99 -8.79
CA PRO A 46 14.18 -8.92 -7.72
C PRO A 46 14.23 -7.56 -7.03
N VAL A 47 14.07 -6.47 -7.78
CA VAL A 47 14.08 -5.10 -7.21
C VAL A 47 12.82 -4.88 -6.36
N ALA A 48 11.66 -5.35 -6.82
CA ALA A 48 10.41 -5.25 -6.07
C ALA A 48 10.47 -6.03 -4.76
N GLN A 49 11.04 -7.24 -4.76
CA GLN A 49 11.25 -8.04 -3.55
C GLN A 49 12.20 -7.35 -2.57
N GLN A 50 13.34 -6.84 -3.05
CA GLN A 50 14.29 -6.10 -2.22
C GLN A 50 13.67 -4.84 -1.63
N ALA A 51 12.94 -4.06 -2.43
CA ALA A 51 12.26 -2.85 -1.99
C ALA A 51 11.21 -3.17 -0.91
N TYR A 52 10.46 -4.27 -1.06
CA TYR A 52 9.50 -4.72 -0.05
C TYR A 52 10.19 -5.11 1.26
N GLN A 53 11.29 -5.86 1.20
CA GLN A 53 12.06 -6.22 2.39
C GLN A 53 12.63 -4.97 3.08
N GLN A 54 13.17 -4.02 2.33
CA GLN A 54 13.71 -2.79 2.89
C GLN A 54 12.62 -1.92 3.51
N ALA A 55 11.49 -1.73 2.84
CA ALA A 55 10.34 -0.99 3.39
C ALA A 55 9.86 -1.58 4.72
N ARG A 56 9.80 -2.92 4.83
CA ARG A 56 9.46 -3.60 6.08
C ARG A 56 10.50 -3.37 7.18
N ARG A 57 11.80 -3.40 6.85
CA ARG A 57 12.89 -3.11 7.80
C ARG A 57 12.79 -1.70 8.34
N ASP A 58 12.55 -0.74 7.46
CA ASP A 58 12.44 0.68 7.78
C ASP A 58 11.09 1.06 8.40
N LYS A 59 10.17 0.08 8.50
CA LYS A 59 8.79 0.24 9.02
C LYS A 59 7.99 1.32 8.29
N ILE A 60 8.22 1.46 6.99
CA ILE A 60 7.48 2.36 6.11
C ILE A 60 6.70 1.56 5.07
N SER A 61 5.71 2.19 4.44
CA SER A 61 4.97 1.56 3.35
C SER A 61 5.89 1.35 2.13
N LEU A 62 5.62 0.31 1.34
CA LEU A 62 6.34 0.06 0.08
C LEU A 62 6.30 1.29 -0.84
N VAL A 63 5.13 1.91 -0.98
CA VAL A 63 4.95 3.11 -1.81
C VAL A 63 5.86 4.25 -1.34
N SER A 64 5.89 4.51 -0.03
CA SER A 64 6.76 5.52 0.56
C SER A 64 8.23 5.20 0.30
N TYR A 65 8.64 3.93 0.41
CA TYR A 65 10.02 3.51 0.14
C TYR A 65 10.39 3.73 -1.34
N LEU A 66 9.54 3.34 -2.28
CA LEU A 66 9.78 3.46 -3.73
C LEU A 66 9.97 4.90 -4.17
N VAL A 67 9.13 5.82 -3.67
CA VAL A 67 9.23 7.25 -4.02
C VAL A 67 10.45 7.90 -3.37
N GLN A 68 10.71 7.62 -2.09
CA GLN A 68 11.87 8.20 -1.39
C GLN A 68 13.21 7.76 -2.00
N ASN A 69 13.32 6.49 -2.41
CA ASN A 69 14.51 5.95 -3.06
C ASN A 69 14.54 6.21 -4.57
N LYS A 70 13.54 6.95 -5.11
CA LYS A 70 13.42 7.29 -6.53
C LYS A 70 13.43 6.07 -7.46
N LEU A 71 12.96 4.94 -6.95
CA LEU A 71 12.86 3.68 -7.72
C LEU A 71 11.73 3.75 -8.75
N VAL A 72 10.65 4.48 -8.42
CA VAL A 72 9.53 4.76 -9.32
C VAL A 72 9.13 6.22 -9.16
N LYS A 73 8.76 6.89 -10.25
CA LYS A 73 8.20 8.25 -10.19
C LYS A 73 6.85 8.23 -9.46
N SER A 74 6.65 9.19 -8.56
CA SER A 74 5.41 9.30 -7.77
C SER A 74 4.16 9.40 -8.65
N LEU A 75 4.24 10.17 -9.74
CA LEU A 75 3.15 10.32 -10.70
C LEU A 75 2.75 8.98 -11.33
N THR A 76 3.72 8.28 -11.93
CA THR A 76 3.51 6.97 -12.57
C THR A 76 2.97 5.93 -11.60
N LEU A 77 3.44 5.94 -10.35
CA LEU A 77 2.93 5.03 -9.32
C LEU A 77 1.46 5.35 -8.97
N ALA A 78 1.11 6.63 -8.92
CA ALA A 78 -0.25 7.08 -8.63
C ALA A 78 -1.22 6.81 -9.80
N GLU A 79 -0.78 7.00 -11.05
CA GLU A 79 -1.53 6.62 -12.26
C GLU A 79 -1.82 5.12 -12.25
N LEU A 80 -0.81 4.28 -12.04
CA LEU A 80 -1.01 2.84 -11.97
C LEU A 80 -1.96 2.45 -10.83
N ALA A 81 -1.84 3.07 -9.65
CA ALA A 81 -2.74 2.82 -8.55
C ALA A 81 -4.19 3.24 -8.88
N SER A 82 -4.37 4.39 -9.53
CA SER A 82 -5.67 4.87 -10.00
C SER A 82 -6.31 3.86 -10.94
N ASP A 83 -5.56 3.40 -11.95
CA ASP A 83 -6.04 2.44 -12.95
C ASP A 83 -6.38 1.07 -12.34
N GLN A 84 -5.57 0.59 -11.38
CA GLN A 84 -5.74 -0.73 -10.79
C GLN A 84 -6.83 -0.80 -9.72
N PHE A 85 -7.00 0.26 -8.94
CA PHE A 85 -7.98 0.29 -7.84
C PHE A 85 -9.23 1.11 -8.17
N GLY A 86 -9.28 1.72 -9.37
CA GLY A 86 -10.41 2.54 -9.82
C GLY A 86 -10.61 3.80 -9.00
N VAL A 87 -9.53 4.33 -8.40
CA VAL A 87 -9.56 5.52 -7.54
C VAL A 87 -9.10 6.74 -8.32
N PRO A 88 -9.84 7.86 -8.32
CA PRO A 88 -9.39 9.05 -9.02
C PRO A 88 -8.10 9.59 -8.39
N PHE A 89 -7.12 9.91 -9.23
CA PHE A 89 -5.90 10.61 -8.85
C PHE A 89 -5.89 12.03 -9.41
N MET A 90 -5.37 12.99 -8.63
CA MET A 90 -5.20 14.38 -9.02
C MET A 90 -3.75 14.79 -8.80
N ASP A 91 -3.09 15.28 -9.84
CA ASP A 91 -1.74 15.84 -9.71
C ASP A 91 -1.81 17.24 -9.10
N LEU A 92 -1.31 17.37 -7.87
CA LEU A 92 -1.26 18.66 -7.17
C LEU A 92 -0.34 19.68 -7.84
N ALA A 93 0.60 19.25 -8.70
CA ALA A 93 1.42 20.17 -9.47
C ALA A 93 0.63 20.89 -10.57
N SER A 94 -0.52 20.35 -10.98
CA SER A 94 -1.41 20.97 -11.96
C SER A 94 -2.34 22.05 -11.38
N LEU A 95 -2.45 22.12 -10.05
CA LEU A 95 -3.27 23.12 -9.38
C LEU A 95 -2.56 24.48 -9.38
N ASP A 96 -3.20 25.48 -9.97
CA ASP A 96 -2.74 26.86 -9.93
C ASP A 96 -2.84 27.40 -8.50
N LYS A 97 -1.70 27.77 -7.93
CA LYS A 97 -1.60 28.29 -6.57
C LYS A 97 -2.14 29.71 -6.47
N GLU A 98 -2.09 30.48 -7.56
CA GLU A 98 -2.56 31.87 -7.59
C GLU A 98 -4.09 31.97 -7.48
N SER A 99 -4.80 30.92 -7.91
CA SER A 99 -6.26 30.83 -7.82
C SER A 99 -6.80 30.36 -6.44
N GLN A 100 -5.93 29.99 -5.50
CA GLN A 100 -6.34 29.42 -4.21
C GLN A 100 -6.72 30.53 -3.19
N PRO A 101 -7.79 30.35 -2.40
CA PRO A 101 -8.13 31.29 -1.32
C PRO A 101 -6.99 31.40 -0.29
N LYS A 102 -6.78 32.61 0.24
CA LYS A 102 -5.82 32.87 1.32
C LYS A 102 -6.34 32.42 2.68
#